data_AF-A0A534ADN8-F1
#
_entry.id   AF-A0A534ADN8-F1
#
_cell.length_a   1.000
_cell.length_b   1.000
_cell.length_c   1.000
_cell.angle_alpha   90.00
_cell.angle_beta   90.00
_cell.angle_gamma   90.00
#
_symmetry.space_group_name_H-M   'P 1'
#
loop_
_entity.id
_entity.type
_entity.pdbx_description
1 polymer ?
#
loop_
_entity_poly.entity_id
_entity_poly.type
_entity_poly.pdbx_seq_one_letter_code
_entity_poly.pdbx_strand_id
1 'polypeptide(L)' 'FVGHPFRKDFPLIGNVEVRYDEKLGRVIYEPVTSVEPRVLVPRVVRHDSRYDQAQAESALAKPAAAK' A
#
# COMPACT_ATOMS: atom_id res chain seq x y z
N PHE A 1 -10.55 19.80 -7.29
CA PHE A 1 -9.89 19.09 -6.18
C PHE A 1 -10.76 19.22 -4.94
N VAL A 2 -10.92 18.16 -4.14
CA VAL A 2 -11.77 18.15 -2.93
C VAL A 2 -10.95 17.67 -1.74
N GLY A 3 -10.75 18.54 -0.75
CA GLY A 3 -9.99 18.24 0.46
C GLY A 3 -8.79 19.18 0.68
N HIS A 4 -7.91 18.79 1.59
CA HIS A 4 -6.68 19.52 1.92
C HIS A 4 -5.51 18.51 1.87
N PRO A 5 -4.57 18.62 0.89
CA PRO A 5 -3.60 17.55 0.63
C PRO A 5 -2.68 17.23 1.81
N PHE A 6 -2.33 18.23 2.61
CA PHE A 6 -1.35 18.10 3.70
C PHE A 6 -1.99 17.80 5.08
N ARG A 7 -3.14 17.12 5.10
CA ARG A 7 -3.72 16.60 6.35
C ARG A 7 -3.22 15.18 6.62
N LYS A 8 -3.03 14.87 7.90
CA LYS A 8 -2.58 13.53 8.34
C LYS A 8 -3.58 12.41 7.98
N ASP A 9 -4.86 12.77 7.87
CA ASP A 9 -5.95 11.83 7.54
C ASP A 9 -6.17 11.72 6.03
N PHE A 10 -5.49 12.54 5.22
CA PHE A 10 -5.69 12.58 3.78
C PHE A 10 -4.83 11.49 3.10
N PRO A 11 -5.42 10.63 2.25
CA PRO A 11 -4.67 9.61 1.54
C PRO A 11 -3.60 10.24 0.63
N LEU A 12 -2.37 9.72 0.68
CA LEU A 12 -1.26 10.22 -0.14
C LEU A 12 -1.56 10.09 -1.66
N ILE A 13 -2.29 9.04 -2.04
CA ILE A 13 -2.74 8.79 -3.42
C ILE A 13 -3.93 9.67 -3.84
N GLY A 14 -4.53 10.40 -2.90
CA GLY A 14 -5.75 11.17 -3.13
C GLY A 14 -7.01 10.31 -3.27
N ASN A 15 -8.15 10.97 -3.42
CA ASN A 15 -9.45 10.30 -3.57
C ASN A 15 -9.85 10.09 -5.04
N VAL A 16 -9.26 10.87 -5.95
CA VAL A 16 -9.67 10.95 -7.36
C VAL A 16 -8.44 10.98 -8.25
N GLU A 17 -8.43 10.15 -9.28
CA GLU A 17 -7.45 10.14 -10.36
C GLU A 17 -7.98 10.75 -11.65
N VAL A 18 -7.06 11.12 -12.54
CA VAL A 18 -7.35 11.79 -13.80
C VAL A 18 -7.03 10.83 -14.95
N ARG A 19 -8.02 10.53 -15.79
CA ARG A 19 -7.85 9.64 -16.95
C ARG A 19 -8.43 10.30 -18.21
N TYR A 20 -7.86 9.99 -19.37
CA TYR A 20 -8.45 10.37 -20.65
C TYR A 20 -9.49 9.34 -21.10
N ASP A 21 -10.69 9.80 -21.44
CA ASP A 21 -11.72 8.96 -22.06
C ASP A 21 -11.87 9.32 -23.53
N GLU A 22 -11.51 8.38 -24.41
CA GLU A 22 -11.57 8.52 -25.86
C GLU A 22 -13.01 8.72 -26.37
N LYS A 23 -14.02 8.16 -25.68
CA LYS A 23 -15.42 8.28 -26.09
C LYS A 23 -15.96 9.69 -25.86
N LEU A 24 -15.49 10.34 -24.81
CA LEU A 24 -15.88 11.70 -24.45
C LEU A 24 -14.90 12.75 -24.98
N GLY A 25 -13.76 12.32 -25.54
CA GLY A 25 -12.72 13.18 -26.09
C GLY A 25 -12.12 14.13 -25.06
N ARG A 26 -12.13 13.75 -23.78
CA ARG A 26 -11.72 14.66 -22.69
C ARG A 26 -11.14 13.92 -21.51
N VAL A 27 -10.49 14.72 -20.67
CA VAL A 27 -9.98 14.32 -19.37
C VAL A 27 -11.13 14.22 -18.37
N ILE A 28 -11.25 13.09 -17.69
CA ILE A 28 -12.26 12.78 -16.69
C ILE A 28 -11.63 12.49 -15.32
N TYR A 29 -12.43 12.69 -14.28
CA TYR A 29 -12.07 12.46 -12.88
C TYR A 29 -12.79 11.20 -12.38
N GLU A 30 -12.04 10.18 -11.98
CA GLU A 30 -12.56 8.88 -11.51
C GLU A 30 -12.00 8.56 -10.12
N PRO A 31 -12.67 7.74 -9.28
CA PRO A 31 -12.09 7.26 -8.03
C PRO A 31 -10.78 6.50 -8.27
N VAL A 32 -9.79 6.67 -7.39
CA VAL A 32 -8.49 6.00 -7.52
C VAL A 32 -8.67 4.49 -7.40
N THR A 33 -8.36 3.75 -8.46
CA THR A 33 -8.36 2.27 -8.47
C THR A 33 -7.03 1.66 -8.90
N SER A 34 -6.16 2.45 -9.51
CA SER A 34 -4.93 1.97 -10.14
C SER A 34 -3.73 1.82 -9.19
N VAL A 35 -3.73 2.49 -8.03
CA VAL A 35 -2.58 2.56 -7.12
C VAL A 35 -2.92 2.02 -5.75
N GLU A 36 -2.13 1.04 -5.29
CA GLU A 36 -2.23 0.53 -3.93
C GLU A 36 -1.58 1.49 -2.91
N PRO A 37 -2.21 1.73 -1.74
CA PRO A 37 -1.61 2.52 -0.66
C PRO A 37 -0.32 1.89 -0.17
N ARG A 38 0.82 2.53 -0.48
CA ARG A 38 2.12 2.14 0.07
C ARG A 38 2.21 2.58 1.52
N VAL A 39 1.74 1.74 2.42
CA VAL A 39 2.01 1.89 3.86
C VAL A 39 3.51 1.72 4.12
N LEU A 40 4.01 2.38 5.16
CA LEU A 40 5.42 2.41 5.58
C LEU A 40 5.88 1.05 6.15
N VAL A 41 5.72 -0.04 5.39
CA VAL A 41 6.41 -1.29 5.65
C VAL A 41 7.83 -1.11 5.13
N PRO A 42 8.86 -1.18 6.00
CA PRO A 42 10.23 -1.07 5.55
C PRO A 42 10.53 -2.18 4.52
N ARG A 43 10.76 -1.82 3.26
CA ARG A 43 11.24 -2.76 2.22
C ARG A 43 12.75 -3.00 2.31
N VAL A 44 13.35 -2.71 3.47
CA VAL A 44 14.76 -2.94 3.72
C VAL A 44 14.91 -4.40 4.14
N VAL A 45 14.98 -5.28 3.14
CA VAL A 45 15.44 -6.67 3.35
C VAL A 45 16.95 -6.59 3.55
N ARG A 46 17.39 -6.57 4.80
CA ARG A 46 18.81 -6.78 5.14
C ARG A 46 19.00 -8.26 5.38
N HIS A 47 19.95 -8.85 4.65
CA HIS A 47 20.53 -10.15 4.99
C HIS A 47 21.44 -9.99 6.22
N ASP A 48 20.83 -9.77 7.38
CA ASP A 48 21.52 -9.83 8.67
C ASP A 48 21.02 -11.09 9.37
N SER A 49 21.95 -11.95 9.79
CA SER A 49 21.67 -13.25 10.43
C SER A 49 20.72 -13.14 11.63
N ARG A 50 20.64 -11.96 12.25
CA ARG A 50 19.70 -11.65 13.35
C ARG A 50 18.23 -11.74 12.94
N TYR A 51 17.88 -11.30 11.72
CA TYR A 51 16.49 -11.33 11.24
C TYR A 51 16.11 -12.71 10.71
N ASP A 52 17.07 -13.47 10.16
CA ASP A 52 16.87 -14.86 9.72
C ASP A 52 16.56 -15.79 10.92
N GLN A 53 17.27 -15.60 12.04
CA GLN A 53 16.99 -16.32 13.30
C GLN A 53 15.60 -16.00 13.85
N ALA A 54 15.21 -14.72 13.88
CA ALA A 54 13.88 -14.32 14.34
C ALA A 54 12.75 -14.92 13.47
N GLN A 55 12.93 -14.99 12.14
CA GLN A 55 11.99 -15.65 11.24
C GLN A 55 11.92 -17.16 11.48
N ALA A 56 13.05 -17.83 11.68
CA ALA A 56 13.10 -19.25 12.00
C ALA A 56 12.42 -19.58 13.34
N GLU A 57 12.70 -18.78 14.37
CA GLU A 57 12.06 -18.89 15.70
C GLU A 57 10.55 -18.64 15.64
N SER A 58 10.11 -17.64 14.86
CA SER A 58 8.69 -17.35 14.63
C SER A 58 7.96 -18.49 13.90
N ALA A 59 8.63 -19.12 12.95
CA ALA A 59 8.11 -20.27 12.21
C ALA A 59 8.02 -21.53 13.09
N LEU A 60 8.98 -21.72 14.00
CA LEU A 60 8.98 -22.78 15.02
C LEU A 60 7.94 -22.54 16.12
N ALA A 61 7.67 -21.29 16.48
CA ALA A 61 6.68 -20.88 17.49
C ALA A 61 5.22 -21.02 17.04
N LYS A 62 4.96 -21.48 15.81
CA LYS A 62 3.60 -21.70 15.28
C LYS A 62 3.23 -23.20 15.20
N PRO A 63 3.20 -23.97 16.30
CA PRO A 63 2.46 -25.23 16.31
C PRO A 63 1.02 -25.00 16.81
N ALA A 64 0.08 -25.74 16.20
CA ALA A 64 -1.29 -25.97 16.64
C ALA A 64 -2.33 -24.84 16.44
N ALA A 65 -2.67 -24.55 15.19
CA ALA A 65 -4.02 -24.07 14.84
C ALA A 65 -4.47 -24.67 13.49
N ALA A 66 -4.40 -25.99 13.37
CA ALA A 66 -4.98 -26.72 12.24
C ALA A 66 -5.23 -28.19 12.63
N LYS A 67 -6.37 -28.42 13.29
CA LYS A 67 -7.39 -29.45 13.03
C LYS A 67 -8.14 -29.80 14.31
#